data_AF-A0A6A3Y5S9-F1
#
_entry.id   AF-A0A6A3Y5S9-F1
#
_cell.length_a   1.000
_cell.length_b   1.000
_cell.length_c   1.000
_cell.angle_alpha   90.00
_cell.angle_beta   90.00
_cell.angle_gamma   90.00
#
_symmetry.space_group_name_H-M   'P 1'
#
loop_
_entity.id
_entity.type
_entity.pdbx_description
1 polymer ?
#
loop_
_entity_poly.entity_id
_entity_poly.type
_entity_poly.pdbx_seq_one_letter_code
_entity_poly.pdbx_strand_id
1 'polypeptide(L)'
;MVFLLPERVYKVKKQVDFGFADFSTLFKRFQACFAEVQLNQRLAPDVYMGVVPVSMKRATREICVRCDDFWTPEKGADLDWWLNDQFGEIVEWAVHMVRLPDDCTLLHRME
;
A
#
# COMPACT_ATOMS: atom_id res chain seq x y z
N MET A 1 -4.00 -7.88 -4.73
CA MET A 1 -5.37 -7.72 -4.21
C MET A 1 -5.68 -6.24 -4.09
N VAL A 2 -6.93 -5.86 -4.31
CA VAL A 2 -7.40 -4.48 -4.20
C VAL A 2 -8.57 -4.46 -3.22
N PHE A 3 -8.54 -3.52 -2.28
CA PHE A 3 -9.56 -3.32 -1.26
C PHE A 3 -10.16 -1.94 -1.45
N LEU A 4 -11.47 -1.88 -1.69
CA LEU A 4 -12.21 -0.64 -1.89
C LEU A 4 -12.92 -0.26 -0.60
N LEU A 5 -12.68 0.97 -0.12
CA LEU A 5 -13.40 1.62 0.96
C LEU A 5 -14.22 2.78 0.36
N PRO A 6 -15.07 3.48 1.14
CA PRO A 6 -15.87 4.59 0.62
C PRO A 6 -15.05 5.67 -0.11
N GLU A 7 -13.91 6.09 0.46
CA GLU A 7 -13.08 7.18 -0.09
C GLU A 7 -11.65 6.74 -0.45
N ARG A 8 -11.28 5.51 -0.10
CA ARG A 8 -9.90 5.03 -0.15
C ARG A 8 -9.81 3.69 -0.85
N VAL A 9 -8.67 3.42 -1.44
CA VAL A 9 -8.33 2.12 -2.03
C VAL A 9 -6.96 1.69 -1.55
N TYR A 10 -6.86 0.44 -1.12
CA TYR A 10 -5.59 -0.19 -0.76
C TYR A 10 -5.26 -1.31 -1.73
N LYS A 11 -4.05 -1.31 -2.28
CA LYS A 11 -3.58 -2.36 -3.18
C LYS A 11 -2.33 -3.03 -2.64
N VAL A 12 -2.40 -4.35 -2.53
CA VAL A 12 -1.33 -5.22 -2.02
C VAL A 12 -0.87 -6.17 -3.11
N LYS A 13 0.44 -6.46 -3.17
CA LYS A 13 1.03 -7.43 -4.11
C LYS A 13 0.96 -8.85 -3.53
N LYS A 14 0.58 -9.83 -4.36
CA LYS A 14 0.62 -11.25 -3.93
C LYS A 14 2.09 -11.65 -3.76
N GLN A 15 2.38 -12.44 -2.71
CA GLN A 15 3.70 -13.03 -2.53
C GLN A 15 3.93 -14.15 -3.56
N VAL A 16 4.58 -13.81 -4.67
CA VAL A 16 4.85 -14.72 -5.78
C VAL A 16 6.02 -14.17 -6.59
N ASP A 17 6.78 -15.07 -7.22
CA ASP A 17 7.76 -14.75 -8.25
C ASP A 17 7.21 -15.23 -9.60
N PHE A 18 7.02 -14.31 -10.54
CA PHE A 18 6.55 -14.60 -11.89
C PHE A 18 7.69 -14.82 -12.90
N GLY A 19 8.95 -14.77 -12.46
CA GLY A 19 10.15 -14.87 -13.29
C GLY A 19 10.57 -13.56 -13.96
N PHE A 20 9.60 -12.67 -14.25
CA PHE A 20 9.85 -11.30 -14.75
C PHE A 20 9.54 -10.21 -13.72
N ALA A 21 8.83 -10.58 -12.65
CA ALA A 21 8.49 -9.69 -11.54
C ALA A 21 8.47 -10.50 -10.26
N ASP A 22 9.32 -10.11 -9.31
CA ASP A 22 9.54 -10.83 -8.08
C ASP A 22 8.98 -10.06 -6.89
N PHE A 23 7.98 -10.65 -6.23
CA PHE A 23 7.31 -10.13 -5.03
C PHE A 23 7.49 -11.08 -3.84
N SER A 24 8.49 -11.98 -3.90
CA SER A 24 8.71 -13.05 -2.92
C SER A 24 9.03 -12.56 -1.51
N THR A 25 9.68 -11.40 -1.39
CA THR A 25 10.08 -10.81 -0.09
C THR A 25 9.31 -9.54 0.22
N LEU A 26 9.17 -9.23 1.51
CA LEU A 26 8.53 -7.99 1.97
C LEU A 26 9.19 -6.74 1.37
N PHE A 27 10.53 -6.72 1.33
CA PHE A 27 11.29 -5.62 0.74
C PHE A 27 11.05 -5.47 -0.76
N LYS A 28 10.99 -6.57 -1.52
CA LYS A 28 10.67 -6.52 -2.95
C LYS A 28 9.26 -6.00 -3.20
N ARG A 29 8.30 -6.36 -2.35
CA ARG A 29 6.93 -5.81 -2.41
C ARG A 29 6.88 -4.33 -2.07
N PHE A 30 7.67 -3.88 -1.10
CA PHE A 30 7.85 -2.44 -0.85
C PHE A 30 8.37 -1.72 -2.09
N GLN A 31 9.48 -2.19 -2.68
CA GLN A 31 10.07 -1.59 -3.88
C GLN A 31 9.06 -1.53 -5.03
N ALA A 32 8.29 -2.59 -5.23
CA ALA A 32 7.24 -2.63 -6.26
C ALA A 32 6.11 -1.63 -5.98
N CYS A 33 5.66 -1.49 -4.74
CA CYS A 33 4.65 -0.50 -4.36
C CYS A 33 5.17 0.93 -4.53
N PHE A 34 6.41 1.18 -4.13
CA PHE A 34 7.06 2.49 -4.27
C PHE A 34 7.23 2.87 -5.74
N ALA A 35 7.71 1.95 -6.59
CA ALA A 35 7.83 2.17 -8.02
C ALA A 35 6.47 2.42 -8.69
N GLU A 36 5.42 1.71 -8.29
CA GLU A 36 4.05 1.94 -8.79
C GLU A 36 3.56 3.35 -8.46
N VAL A 37 3.73 3.80 -7.21
CA VAL A 37 3.36 5.16 -6.77
C VAL A 37 4.13 6.20 -7.58
N GLN A 38 5.46 6.09 -7.62
CA GLN A 38 6.32 7.05 -8.32
C GLN A 38 5.97 7.17 -9.81
N LEU A 39 5.69 6.04 -10.47
CA LEU A 39 5.31 6.03 -11.88
C LEU A 39 3.94 6.68 -12.10
N ASN A 40 2.94 6.27 -11.33
CA ASN A 40 1.55 6.67 -11.58
C ASN A 40 1.22 8.08 -11.06
N GLN A 41 1.90 8.56 -10.02
CA GLN A 41 1.75 9.94 -9.53
C GLN A 41 2.04 10.98 -10.61
N ARG A 42 2.89 10.67 -11.58
CA ARG A 42 3.16 11.57 -12.72
C ARG A 42 1.92 11.87 -13.57
N LEU A 43 0.96 10.94 -13.61
CA LEU A 43 -0.26 11.04 -14.41
C LEU A 43 -1.50 11.30 -13.55
N ALA A 44 -1.47 10.89 -12.27
CA ALA A 44 -2.58 11.01 -11.35
C ALA A 44 -2.07 11.29 -9.92
N PRO A 45 -1.50 12.48 -9.67
CA PRO A 45 -0.89 12.82 -8.39
C PRO A 45 -1.90 12.82 -7.23
N ASP A 46 -3.15 13.19 -7.51
CA ASP A 46 -4.24 13.23 -6.52
C ASP A 46 -4.90 11.87 -6.28
N VAL A 47 -4.52 10.84 -7.04
CA VAL A 47 -5.04 9.47 -6.89
C VAL A 47 -4.06 8.60 -6.13
N TYR A 48 -2.78 8.66 -6.44
CA TYR A 48 -1.76 7.81 -5.82
C TYR A 48 -1.11 8.55 -4.66
N MET A 49 -1.56 8.27 -3.43
CA MET A 49 -1.15 9.05 -2.26
C MET A 49 0.19 8.61 -1.67
N GLY A 50 0.51 7.32 -1.77
CA GLY A 50 1.79 6.81 -1.25
C GLY A 50 1.77 5.32 -0.93
N VAL A 51 2.80 4.89 -0.21
CA VAL A 51 2.93 3.52 0.31
C VAL A 51 2.75 3.56 1.82
N VAL A 52 1.88 2.69 2.34
CA VAL A 52 1.61 2.55 3.77
C VAL A 52 1.93 1.13 4.24
N PRO A 53 2.40 0.94 5.48
CA PRO A 53 2.63 -0.39 6.03
C PRO A 53 1.32 -1.05 6.45
N VAL A 54 1.30 -2.37 6.33
CA VAL A 54 0.31 -3.26 6.92
C VAL A 54 1.01 -4.01 8.05
N SER A 55 0.47 -3.88 9.26
CA SER A 55 1.07 -4.43 10.47
C SER A 55 0.21 -5.50 11.10
N MET A 56 0.86 -6.38 11.85
CA MET A 56 0.18 -7.42 12.61
C MET A 56 0.73 -7.47 14.04
N LYS A 57 -0.17 -7.43 15.02
CA LYS A 57 0.17 -7.68 16.42
C LYS A 57 0.42 -9.17 16.62
N ARG A 58 1.61 -9.54 17.11
CA ARG A 58 1.98 -10.95 17.30
C ARG A 58 1.07 -11.70 18.28
N ALA A 59 0.68 -11.03 19.38
CA ALA A 59 -0.13 -11.65 20.42
C ALA A 59 -1.59 -11.91 19.99
N THR A 60 -2.22 -10.96 19.29
CA THR A 60 -3.64 -11.03 18.94
C THR A 60 -3.91 -11.48 17.50
N ARG A 61 -2.89 -11.49 16.63
CA ARG A 61 -3.01 -11.67 15.17
C ARG A 61 -3.90 -10.61 14.50
N GLU A 62 -4.18 -9.51 15.19
CA GLU A 62 -4.89 -8.38 14.62
C GLU A 62 -4.03 -7.74 13.53
N ILE A 63 -4.61 -7.58 12.34
CA ILE A 63 -3.97 -6.92 11.20
C ILE A 63 -4.56 -5.53 11.05
N CYS A 64 -3.70 -4.52 10.94
CA CYS A 64 -4.12 -3.15 10.67
C CYS A 64 -3.34 -2.57 9.49
N VAL A 65 -4.02 -1.72 8.70
CA VAL A 65 -3.37 -0.85 7.74
C VAL A 65 -3.12 0.47 8.46
N ARG A 66 -1.88 0.96 8.46
CA ARG A 66 -1.57 2.27 9.06
C ARG A 66 -1.96 3.37 8.06
N CYS A 67 -3.26 3.63 7.95
CA CYS A 67 -3.90 4.31 6.82
C CYS A 67 -3.31 5.67 6.42
N ASP A 68 -2.77 6.43 7.37
CA ASP A 68 -2.18 7.77 7.14
C ASP A 68 -0.69 7.82 7.51
N ASP A 69 -0.07 6.65 7.75
CA ASP A 69 1.35 6.51 8.07
C ASP A 69 2.17 6.19 6.81
N PHE A 70 2.22 7.17 5.91
CA PHE A 70 2.96 7.03 4.66
C PHE A 70 4.45 6.86 4.93
N TRP A 71 5.07 5.94 4.19
CA TRP A 71 6.50 5.76 4.20
C TRP A 71 7.20 6.99 3.63
N THR A 72 8.28 7.40 4.29
CA THR A 72 9.24 8.39 3.80
C THR A 72 10.66 7.89 4.05
N PRO A 73 11.69 8.42 3.38
CA PRO A 73 13.08 8.05 3.64
C PRO A 73 13.49 8.21 5.11
N GLU A 74 13.00 9.26 5.78
CA GLU A 74 13.28 9.55 7.18
C GLU A 74 12.70 8.45 8.08
N LYS A 75 11.43 8.09 7.87
CA LYS A 75 10.77 6.98 8.59
C LYS A 75 11.42 5.63 8.28
N GLY A 76 11.86 5.43 7.04
CA GLY A 76 12.57 4.22 6.63
C GLY A 76 13.89 4.01 7.38
N ALA A 77 14.53 5.09 7.85
CA ALA A 77 15.74 5.06 8.66
C ALA A 77 15.47 5.00 10.18
N ASP A 78 14.23 5.21 10.61
CA ASP A 78 13.82 5.24 12.01
C ASP A 78 13.44 3.86 12.52
N LEU A 79 14.25 3.29 13.42
CA LEU A 79 14.03 1.95 13.98
C LEU A 79 12.74 1.87 14.81
N ASP A 80 12.35 2.94 15.50
CA ASP A 80 11.14 2.96 16.34
C ASP A 80 9.88 2.94 15.48
N TRP A 81 9.95 3.52 14.27
CA TRP A 81 8.86 3.45 13.31
C TRP A 81 8.61 2.01 12.81
N TRP A 82 9.69 1.25 12.61
CA TRP A 82 9.65 -0.17 12.28
C TRP A 82 9.18 -1.03 13.46
N LEU A 83 9.74 -0.78 14.65
CA LEU A 83 9.47 -1.49 15.90
C LEU A 83 8.36 -0.79 16.70
N ASN A 84 7.14 -0.88 16.19
CA ASN A 84 6.01 -0.18 16.78
C ASN A 84 5.09 -1.16 17.54
N ASP A 85 5.06 -1.08 18.88
CA ASP A 85 4.22 -1.94 19.72
C ASP A 85 2.72 -1.65 19.58
N GLN A 86 2.35 -0.42 19.22
CA GLN A 86 0.96 -0.01 19.04
C GLN A 86 0.32 -0.72 17.83
N PHE A 87 1.04 -0.84 16.71
CA PHE A 87 0.56 -1.43 15.46
C PHE A 87 1.07 -2.85 15.22
N GLY A 88 2.16 -3.24 15.87
CA GLY A 88 2.85 -4.49 15.64
C GLY A 88 3.83 -4.45 14.45
N GLU A 89 4.33 -5.63 14.12
CA GLU A 89 5.34 -5.84 13.08
C GLU A 89 4.77 -5.57 11.69
N ILE A 90 5.55 -4.94 10.82
CA ILE A 90 5.18 -4.76 9.41
C ILE A 90 5.28 -6.10 8.70
N VAL A 91 4.15 -6.60 8.22
CA VAL A 91 4.04 -7.89 7.53
C VAL A 91 3.74 -7.75 6.05
N GLU A 92 3.31 -6.56 5.61
CA GLU A 92 3.01 -6.28 4.22
C GLU A 92 3.05 -4.77 3.92
N TRP A 93 3.08 -4.41 2.64
CA TRP A 93 2.96 -3.04 2.14
C TRP A 93 1.73 -2.88 1.24
N ALA A 94 1.08 -1.72 1.34
CA ALA A 94 -0.03 -1.37 0.48
C ALA A 94 0.23 -0.03 -0.21
N VAL A 95 -0.15 0.06 -1.49
CA VAL A 95 -0.34 1.34 -2.18
C VAL A 95 -1.67 1.92 -1.70
N HIS A 96 -1.63 3.12 -1.14
CA HIS A 96 -2.82 3.89 -0.76
C HIS A 96 -3.20 4.82 -1.90
N MET A 97 -4.45 4.69 -2.36
CA MET A 97 -5.04 5.52 -3.40
C MET A 97 -6.36 6.14 -2.94
N VAL A 98 -6.73 7.25 -3.56
CA VAL A 98 -8.09 7.81 -3.45
C VAL A 98 -9.04 7.00 -4.32
N ARG A 99 -10.24 6.70 -3.80
CA ARG A 99 -11.28 6.09 -4.62
C ARG A 99 -11.86 7.16 -5.55
N LEU A 100 -11.78 6.90 -6.85
CA LEU A 100 -12.43 7.76 -7.83
C LEU A 100 -13.96 7.68 -7.70
N PRO A 101 -14.68 8.79 -7.94
CA PRO A 101 -16.13 8.80 -8.03
C PRO A 101 -16.66 7.72 -8.99
N ASP A 102 -17.81 7.15 -8.68
CA ASP A 102 -18.39 6.05 -9.47
C ASP A 102 -18.73 6.48 -10.92
N ASP A 103 -19.04 7.76 -11.13
CA ASP A 103 -19.31 8.37 -12.44
C ASP A 103 -18.06 8.48 -13.34
N CYS A 104 -16.87 8.36 -12.75
CA CYS A 104 -15.60 8.36 -13.46
C CYS A 104 -15.18 6.95 -13.91
N THR A 105 -15.95 5.92 -13.60
CA THR A 105 -15.65 4.54 -14.03
C THR A 105 -16.00 4.32 -15.49
N LEU A 106 -15.26 3.43 -16.17
CA LEU A 106 -15.54 3.08 -17.56
C LEU A 106 -16.96 2.51 -17.72
N LEU A 107 -17.43 1.73 -16.74
CA LEU A 107 -18.77 1.15 -16.73
C LEU A 107 -19.86 2.23 -16.79
N HIS A 108 -19.71 3.30 -16.01
CA HIS A 108 -20.67 4.41 -16.03
C HIS A 108 -20.64 5.20 -17.35
N ARG A 109 -19.48 5.27 -18.03
CA ARG A 109 -19.34 5.98 -19.31
C ARG A 109 -19.75 5.15 -20.54
N MET A 110 -20.10 3.89 -20.34
CA MET A 110 -20.55 2.97 -21.40
C MET A 110 -22.08 2.86 -21.46
N GLU A 111 -22.80 3.41 -20.48
CA GLU A 111 -24.25 3.63 -20.51
C GLU A 111 -24.57 5.02 -21.09
#